data_AF-A0A1R3FME1-F1
#
_entry.id   AF-A0A1R3FME1-F1
#
_cell.length_a   1.000
_cell.length_b   1.000
_cell.length_c   1.000
_cell.angle_alpha   90.00
_cell.angle_beta   90.00
_cell.angle_gamma   90.00
#
_symmetry.space_group_name_H-M   'P 1'
#
loop_
_entity.id
_entity.type
_entity.pdbx_description
1 polymer ?
#
loop_
_entity_poly.entity_id
_entity_poly.type
_entity_poly.pdbx_seq_one_letter_code
_entity_poly.pdbx_strand_id
1 'polypeptide(L)'
;MKSGGWDGVTLRLRTKTNATITQQIHLKTPEVPTVDSQTAKELWATWSKQINDAQREVTKRLFSSNPTTFFNFLDRHHARLNCYKPYQTELKVGYYGKVIIYDLLFVEDGRLYTEKAHYPTSTKSWGNRISVDNQVMYTKHYMERLIERKNIETFEALKVELRKDFLNVNQSNFIDKFGRLDIDTDHIIVQRDQVSFCDYQTMENDVGGILRKSLITADDFKGRQSEVVNHILDKLDVTCAVITTHEIPRSIVEANNAIEDTLKRVTTSGYWGEKFFNQPQSTSADKKSLINRLTSNCSIFYRPMTLIWFHKNAWFMVS
;
A
#
# COMPACT_ATOMS: atom_id res chain seq x y z
N MET A 1 -6.18 -25.01 23.54
CA MET A 1 -4.95 -25.77 23.27
C MET A 1 -5.30 -26.89 22.30
N LYS A 2 -4.96 -26.77 21.02
CA LYS A 2 -5.14 -27.87 20.04
C LYS A 2 -3.75 -28.38 19.67
N SER A 3 -3.60 -29.68 19.85
CA SER A 3 -2.39 -30.50 19.68
C SER A 3 -1.91 -30.49 18.23
N GLY A 4 -0.69 -30.01 18.02
CA GLY A 4 0.05 -30.23 16.78
C GLY A 4 0.36 -31.72 16.59
N GLY A 5 0.19 -32.22 15.37
CA GLY A 5 0.57 -33.58 14.98
C GLY A 5 2.08 -33.75 15.05
N TRP A 6 2.52 -34.86 15.63
CA TRP A 6 3.92 -35.19 15.85
C TRP A 6 4.36 -36.25 14.83
N ASP A 7 5.21 -35.87 13.88
CA ASP A 7 5.85 -36.83 12.98
C ASP A 7 7.07 -37.45 13.70
N GLY A 8 6.85 -38.61 14.32
CA GLY A 8 7.91 -39.40 14.95
C GLY A 8 8.69 -40.21 13.91
N VAL A 9 9.96 -39.87 13.66
CA VAL A 9 10.87 -40.73 12.89
C VAL A 9 11.45 -41.80 13.81
N THR A 10 11.21 -43.08 13.47
CA THR A 10 11.76 -44.22 14.21
C THR A 10 13.01 -44.74 13.52
N LEU A 11 14.18 -44.57 14.14
CA LEU A 11 15.43 -45.20 13.69
C LEU A 11 15.66 -46.52 14.46
N ARG A 12 15.78 -47.64 13.73
CA ARG A 12 16.10 -48.95 14.30
C ARG A 12 17.60 -49.24 14.14
N LEU A 13 18.32 -49.25 15.25
CA LEU A 13 19.69 -49.77 15.30
C LEU A 13 19.65 -51.28 15.59
N ARG A 14 20.20 -52.10 14.68
CA ARG A 14 20.41 -53.53 14.93
C ARG A 14 21.67 -53.72 15.77
N THR A 15 21.51 -54.15 17.01
CA THR A 15 22.61 -54.69 17.83
C THR A 15 22.59 -56.23 17.76
N LYS A 16 23.74 -56.87 18.03
CA LYS A 16 23.93 -58.34 17.96
C LYS A 16 23.18 -59.12 19.06
N THR A 17 22.38 -58.45 19.87
CA THR A 17 21.48 -59.03 20.86
C THR A 17 20.06 -58.60 20.48
N ASN A 18 19.08 -59.49 20.57
CA ASN A 18 17.68 -59.27 20.19
C ASN A 18 16.93 -58.24 21.07
N ALA A 19 17.60 -57.21 21.57
CA ALA A 19 17.01 -56.08 22.27
C ALA A 19 16.80 -54.95 21.25
N THR A 20 15.54 -54.69 20.89
CA THR A 20 15.19 -53.51 20.09
C THR A 20 15.22 -52.29 21.01
N ILE A 21 16.19 -51.39 20.82
CA ILE A 21 16.22 -50.09 21.50
C ILE A 21 15.51 -49.08 20.61
N THR A 22 14.33 -48.62 21.03
CA THR A 22 13.60 -47.53 20.37
C THR A 22 13.98 -46.22 21.04
N GLN A 23 14.82 -45.41 20.39
CA GLN A 23 15.03 -44.01 20.79
C GLN A 23 14.06 -43.12 20.00
N GLN A 24 13.17 -42.42 20.71
CA GLN A 24 12.42 -41.31 20.14
C GLN A 24 13.32 -40.08 20.11
N ILE A 25 13.91 -39.81 18.95
CA ILE A 25 14.65 -38.56 18.73
C ILE A 25 13.62 -37.46 18.52
N HIS A 26 13.47 -36.59 19.52
CA HIS A 26 12.63 -35.41 19.44
C HIS A 26 13.37 -34.35 18.62
N LEU A 27 13.15 -34.35 17.31
CA LEU A 27 13.54 -33.23 16.47
C LEU A 27 12.58 -32.09 16.78
N LYS A 28 13.01 -31.12 17.59
CA LYS A 28 12.33 -29.82 17.66
C LYS A 28 12.42 -29.22 16.26
N THR A 29 11.29 -29.10 15.57
CA THR A 29 11.17 -28.22 14.41
C THR A 29 11.66 -26.85 14.87
N PRO A 30 12.63 -26.21 14.18
CA PRO A 30 13.06 -24.88 14.57
C PRO A 30 11.83 -23.96 14.57
N GLU A 31 11.54 -23.36 15.72
CA GLU A 31 10.52 -22.32 15.82
C GLU A 31 10.97 -21.19 14.88
N VAL A 32 10.26 -21.03 13.76
CA VAL A 32 10.45 -19.85 12.91
C VAL A 32 10.10 -18.66 13.80
N PRO A 33 11.00 -17.70 14.02
CA PRO A 33 10.68 -16.53 14.83
C PRO A 33 9.48 -15.83 14.20
N THR A 34 8.38 -15.76 14.95
CA THR A 34 7.17 -15.04 14.56
C THR A 34 7.14 -13.70 15.28
N VAL A 35 7.00 -12.62 14.53
CA VAL A 35 6.77 -11.27 15.07
C VAL A 35 5.45 -11.29 15.84
N ASP A 36 5.52 -11.18 17.16
CA ASP A 36 4.34 -11.11 18.01
C ASP A 36 3.66 -9.73 17.95
N SER A 37 2.46 -9.63 18.52
CA SER A 37 1.67 -8.39 18.51
C SER A 37 2.38 -7.20 19.17
N GLN A 38 3.23 -7.44 20.17
CA GLN A 38 3.94 -6.37 20.87
C GLN A 38 5.10 -5.85 20.01
N THR A 39 5.88 -6.77 19.45
CA THR A 39 6.96 -6.50 18.50
C THR A 39 6.42 -5.74 17.28
N ALA A 40 5.27 -6.14 16.74
CA ALA A 40 4.65 -5.45 15.61
C ALA A 40 4.31 -3.98 15.92
N LYS A 41 3.81 -3.68 17.13
CA LYS A 41 3.52 -2.31 17.58
C LYS A 41 4.79 -1.48 17.71
N GLU A 42 5.85 -2.07 18.26
CA GLU A 42 7.15 -1.41 18.43
C GLU A 42 7.83 -1.11 17.10
N LEU A 43 7.79 -2.08 16.16
CA LEU A 43 8.26 -1.89 14.79
C LEU A 43 7.47 -0.80 14.08
N TRP A 44 6.14 -0.82 14.15
CA TRP A 44 5.31 0.23 13.53
C TRP A 44 5.56 1.62 14.11
N ALA A 45 5.68 1.76 15.43
CA ALA A 45 6.01 3.02 16.07
C ALA A 45 7.39 3.55 15.61
N THR A 46 8.37 2.66 15.50
CA THR A 46 9.71 2.97 15.01
C THR A 46 9.68 3.43 13.56
N TRP A 47 9.03 2.67 12.67
CA TRP A 47 8.98 2.99 11.24
C TRP A 47 8.12 4.20 10.93
N SER A 48 7.05 4.46 11.69
CA SER A 48 6.27 5.69 11.59
C SER A 48 7.15 6.93 11.82
N LYS A 49 8.03 6.87 12.82
CA LYS A 49 9.02 7.92 13.07
C LYS A 49 10.04 8.00 11.93
N GLN A 50 10.58 6.87 11.47
CA GLN A 50 11.54 6.85 10.36
C GLN A 50 10.97 7.45 9.07
N ILE A 51 9.69 7.19 8.75
CA ILE A 51 9.00 7.77 7.59
C ILE A 51 9.00 9.31 7.69
N ASN A 52 8.62 9.85 8.84
CA ASN A 52 8.54 11.30 9.05
C ASN A 52 9.92 11.95 9.11
N ASP A 53 10.91 11.27 9.68
CA ASP A 53 12.31 11.73 9.71
C ASP A 53 12.90 11.74 8.28
N ALA A 54 12.66 10.69 7.49
CA ALA A 54 13.08 10.60 6.09
C ALA A 54 12.43 11.69 5.23
N GLN A 55 11.16 12.02 5.47
CA GLN A 55 10.53 13.11 4.75
C GLN A 55 11.23 14.45 5.01
N ARG A 56 11.62 14.74 6.26
CA ARG A 56 12.37 15.96 6.57
C ARG A 56 13.72 15.99 5.86
N GLU A 57 14.40 14.84 5.79
CA GLU A 57 15.66 14.71 5.05
C GLU A 57 15.48 14.95 3.55
N VAL A 58 14.48 14.33 2.92
CA VAL A 58 14.15 14.51 1.50
C VAL A 58 13.83 15.98 1.20
N THR A 59 13.00 16.63 2.02
CA THR A 59 12.68 18.07 1.87
C THR A 59 13.93 18.94 2.00
N LYS A 60 14.79 18.69 3.00
CA LYS A 60 16.06 19.42 3.14
C LYS A 60 16.94 19.23 1.90
N ARG A 61 16.99 18.02 1.34
CA ARG A 61 17.79 17.72 0.15
C ARG A 61 17.24 18.39 -1.10
N LEU A 62 15.93 18.43 -1.27
CA LEU A 62 15.26 19.13 -2.36
C LEU A 62 15.70 20.60 -2.45
N PHE A 63 15.70 21.31 -1.32
CA PHE A 63 16.04 22.73 -1.28
C PHE A 63 17.54 23.03 -1.28
N SER A 64 18.38 22.08 -0.91
CA SER A 64 19.84 22.25 -0.87
C SER A 64 20.57 21.70 -2.10
N SER A 65 19.85 21.19 -3.10
CA SER A 65 20.47 20.57 -4.27
C SER A 65 19.77 20.92 -5.59
N ASN A 66 20.41 20.56 -6.69
CA ASN A 66 19.85 20.66 -8.04
C ASN A 66 19.13 19.35 -8.43
N PRO A 67 18.35 19.33 -9.53
CA PRO A 67 17.57 18.15 -9.92
C PRO A 67 18.38 16.86 -10.05
N THR A 68 19.55 16.91 -10.66
CA THR A 68 20.41 15.73 -10.88
C THR A 68 20.92 15.18 -9.55
N THR A 69 21.41 16.05 -8.67
CA THR A 69 21.90 15.65 -7.35
C THR A 69 20.78 15.09 -6.47
N PHE A 70 19.58 15.68 -6.56
CA PHE A 70 18.41 15.19 -5.84
C PHE A 70 17.97 13.81 -6.34
N PHE A 71 17.85 13.62 -7.66
CA PHE A 71 17.52 12.33 -8.26
C PHE A 71 18.51 11.24 -7.83
N ASN A 72 19.82 11.52 -7.95
CA ASN A 72 20.86 10.56 -7.56
C ASN A 72 20.84 10.23 -6.06
N PHE A 73 20.47 11.18 -5.21
CA PHE A 73 20.28 10.94 -3.78
C PHE A 73 19.11 9.97 -3.55
N LEU A 74 17.96 10.24 -4.17
CA LEU A 74 16.78 9.38 -4.05
C LEU A 74 17.06 7.98 -4.61
N ASP A 75 17.67 7.86 -5.79
CA ASP A 75 17.94 6.56 -6.43
C ASP A 75 18.89 5.70 -5.58
N ARG A 76 19.89 6.30 -4.92
CA ARG A 76 20.82 5.56 -4.05
C ARG A 76 20.23 5.21 -2.68
N HIS A 77 19.23 5.94 -2.20
CA HIS A 77 18.78 5.85 -0.81
C HIS A 77 17.31 5.51 -0.64
N HIS A 78 16.53 5.33 -1.72
CA HIS A 78 15.10 5.07 -1.65
C HIS A 78 14.75 3.91 -0.71
N ALA A 79 15.53 2.82 -0.67
CA ALA A 79 15.29 1.67 0.19
C ALA A 79 15.16 2.03 1.69
N ARG A 80 15.93 3.01 2.18
CA ARG A 80 15.88 3.49 3.57
C ARG A 80 15.05 4.77 3.79
N LEU A 81 14.62 5.43 2.72
CA LEU A 81 13.78 6.62 2.76
C LEU A 81 12.30 6.24 2.71
N ASN A 82 11.42 7.23 2.88
CA ASN A 82 9.97 7.09 2.76
C ASN A 82 9.46 7.03 1.31
N CYS A 83 10.33 6.80 0.34
CA CYS A 83 9.97 6.71 -1.07
C CYS A 83 10.27 5.33 -1.67
N TYR A 84 9.56 5.05 -2.76
CA TYR A 84 9.92 3.99 -3.70
C TYR A 84 10.98 4.49 -4.68
N LYS A 85 11.54 3.56 -5.45
CA LYS A 85 12.57 3.87 -6.44
C LYS A 85 12.08 4.97 -7.39
N PRO A 86 12.83 6.08 -7.53
CA PRO A 86 12.44 7.16 -8.41
C PRO A 86 12.71 6.81 -9.87
N TYR A 87 11.95 7.44 -10.75
CA TYR A 87 12.27 7.51 -12.17
C TYR A 87 12.14 8.95 -12.65
N GLN A 88 12.67 9.22 -13.83
CA GLN A 88 12.58 10.52 -14.46
C GLN A 88 11.97 10.39 -15.84
N THR A 89 11.07 11.30 -16.21
CA THR A 89 10.49 11.29 -17.56
C THR A 89 11.58 11.50 -18.61
N GLU A 90 11.50 10.73 -19.70
CA GLU A 90 12.45 10.86 -20.81
C GLU A 90 12.23 12.17 -21.58
N LEU A 91 10.96 12.52 -21.79
CA LEU A 91 10.54 13.71 -22.50
C LEU A 91 10.28 14.89 -21.55
N LYS A 92 10.45 16.10 -22.09
CA LYS A 92 10.14 17.34 -21.39
C LYS A 92 8.64 17.63 -21.43
N VAL A 93 8.08 17.99 -20.29
CA VAL A 93 6.67 18.37 -20.10
C VAL A 93 6.57 19.90 -20.05
N GLY A 94 6.46 20.55 -21.20
CA GLY A 94 6.25 22.00 -21.30
C GLY A 94 7.22 22.82 -20.42
N TYR A 95 6.66 23.70 -19.59
CA TYR A 95 7.43 24.57 -18.68
C TYR A 95 8.05 23.83 -17.48
N TYR A 96 7.63 22.60 -17.19
CA TYR A 96 8.13 21.79 -16.07
C TYR A 96 9.45 21.08 -16.38
N GLY A 97 9.87 21.03 -17.66
CA GLY A 97 11.05 20.27 -18.07
C GLY A 97 10.82 18.77 -17.93
N LYS A 98 11.87 17.99 -17.65
CA LYS A 98 11.67 16.59 -17.22
C LYS A 98 11.06 16.58 -15.81
N VAL A 99 10.46 15.48 -15.41
CA VAL A 99 9.85 15.35 -14.08
C VAL A 99 10.42 14.12 -13.38
N ILE A 100 10.88 14.30 -12.14
CA ILE A 100 11.23 13.17 -11.25
C ILE A 100 9.95 12.71 -10.58
N ILE A 101 9.64 11.42 -10.66
CA ILE A 101 8.40 10.83 -10.18
C ILE A 101 8.72 9.66 -9.26
N TYR A 102 8.02 9.59 -8.14
CA TYR A 102 8.07 8.46 -7.23
C TYR A 102 6.85 8.43 -6.31
N ASP A 103 6.52 7.22 -5.87
CA ASP A 103 5.53 7.01 -4.81
C ASP A 103 6.21 7.24 -3.44
N LEU A 104 5.47 7.84 -2.52
CA LEU A 104 5.87 8.23 -1.17
C LEU A 104 4.93 7.64 -0.13
N LEU A 105 5.49 7.46 1.05
CA LEU A 105 4.80 7.10 2.28
C LEU A 105 4.85 8.27 3.26
N PHE A 106 3.72 8.55 3.91
CA PHE A 106 3.62 9.57 4.96
C PHE A 106 2.78 9.06 6.12
N VAL A 107 3.15 9.46 7.35
CA VAL A 107 2.38 9.11 8.54
C VAL A 107 1.84 10.36 9.21
N GLU A 108 0.52 10.44 9.28
CA GLU A 108 -0.23 11.54 9.91
C GLU A 108 -1.40 10.94 10.71
N ASP A 109 -1.65 11.44 11.91
CA ASP A 109 -2.74 10.98 12.80
C ASP A 109 -2.81 9.46 13.01
N GLY A 110 -1.64 8.79 13.02
CA GLY A 110 -1.54 7.34 13.17
C GLY A 110 -2.02 6.54 11.95
N ARG A 111 -2.20 7.18 10.79
CA ARG A 111 -2.50 6.54 9.52
C ARG A 111 -1.31 6.65 8.58
N LEU A 112 -1.15 5.64 7.73
CA LEU A 112 -0.21 5.65 6.62
C LEU A 112 -0.96 6.09 5.35
N TYR A 113 -0.41 7.09 4.69
CA TYR A 113 -0.87 7.61 3.41
C TYR A 113 0.15 7.27 2.33
N THR A 114 -0.35 7.11 1.11
CA THR A 114 0.48 6.98 -0.06
C THR A 114 0.22 8.14 -1.01
N GLU A 115 1.28 8.71 -1.57
CA GLU A 115 1.20 9.87 -2.45
C GLU A 115 2.14 9.62 -3.63
N LYS A 116 1.73 9.98 -4.85
CA LYS A 116 2.65 10.08 -5.99
C LYS A 116 3.15 11.51 -6.11
N ALA A 117 4.44 11.73 -5.86
CA ALA A 117 5.05 13.04 -6.01
C ALA A 117 5.73 13.22 -7.36
N HIS A 118 5.58 14.43 -7.87
CA HIS A 118 6.18 14.88 -9.12
C HIS A 118 7.01 16.14 -8.85
N TYR A 119 8.28 16.10 -9.23
CA TYR A 119 9.21 17.22 -9.09
C TYR A 119 9.66 17.69 -10.47
N PRO A 120 9.15 18.84 -10.95
CA PRO A 120 9.64 19.50 -12.15
C PRO A 120 11.13 19.80 -12.06
N THR A 121 11.89 19.52 -13.11
CA THR A 121 13.35 19.75 -13.14
C THR A 121 13.75 21.06 -13.82
N SER A 122 12.79 21.82 -14.37
CA SER A 122 13.09 23.13 -14.94
C SER A 122 13.51 24.12 -13.85
N THR A 123 14.43 25.03 -14.19
CA THR A 123 14.93 26.04 -13.24
C THR A 123 13.82 26.94 -12.69
N LYS A 124 12.78 27.22 -13.48
CA LYS A 124 11.63 28.04 -13.07
C LYS A 124 10.69 27.35 -12.10
N SER A 125 10.73 26.01 -12.02
CA SER A 125 9.77 25.23 -11.23
C SER A 125 10.43 24.29 -10.22
N TRP A 126 11.77 24.21 -10.20
CA TRP A 126 12.52 23.42 -9.22
C TRP A 126 12.19 23.84 -7.79
N GLY A 127 12.15 22.85 -6.89
CA GLY A 127 11.74 23.03 -5.50
C GLY A 127 10.23 22.96 -5.27
N ASN A 128 9.42 23.01 -6.33
CA ASN A 128 7.99 22.75 -6.24
C ASN A 128 7.72 21.24 -6.33
N ARG A 129 6.74 20.78 -5.54
CA ARG A 129 6.21 19.42 -5.57
C ARG A 129 4.76 19.46 -6.05
N ILE A 130 4.42 18.62 -7.02
CA ILE A 130 3.02 18.34 -7.37
C ILE A 130 2.67 16.99 -6.77
N SER A 131 1.74 17.02 -5.82
CA SER A 131 1.30 15.86 -5.05
C SER A 131 0.01 15.31 -5.63
N VAL A 132 -0.02 14.01 -5.88
CA VAL A 132 -1.24 13.29 -6.25
C VAL A 132 -1.49 12.25 -5.17
N ASP A 133 -2.50 12.48 -4.34
CA ASP A 133 -2.87 11.54 -3.30
C ASP A 133 -3.36 10.24 -3.94
N ASN A 134 -2.73 9.13 -3.57
CA ASN A 134 -3.30 7.84 -3.86
C ASN A 134 -4.40 7.68 -2.81
N GLN A 135 -5.65 7.56 -3.25
CA GLN A 135 -6.86 7.51 -2.43
C GLN A 135 -6.94 6.24 -1.52
N VAL A 136 -5.81 5.67 -1.11
CA VAL A 136 -5.68 4.50 -0.24
C VAL A 136 -4.91 4.90 1.02
N MET A 137 -5.52 4.62 2.17
CA MET A 137 -4.99 4.85 3.49
C MET A 137 -4.94 3.55 4.29
N TYR A 138 -4.02 3.47 5.25
CA TYR A 138 -3.93 2.34 6.17
C TYR A 138 -3.99 2.85 7.60
N THR A 139 -4.85 2.24 8.42
CA THR A 139 -4.88 2.54 9.85
C THR A 139 -3.66 1.97 10.56
N LYS A 140 -3.29 2.54 11.71
CA LYS A 140 -2.33 1.94 12.65
C LYS A 140 -2.59 0.46 12.88
N HIS A 141 -3.85 0.08 13.13
CA HIS A 141 -4.21 -1.31 13.40
C HIS A 141 -3.92 -2.22 12.21
N TYR A 142 -4.23 -1.78 10.98
CA TYR A 142 -3.89 -2.51 9.77
C TYR A 142 -2.39 -2.77 9.68
N MET A 143 -1.58 -1.72 9.90
CA MET A 143 -0.12 -1.82 9.81
C MET A 143 0.45 -2.81 10.82
N GLU A 144 -0.01 -2.75 12.06
CA GLU A 144 0.38 -3.70 13.12
C GLU A 144 0.02 -5.15 12.74
N ARG A 145 -1.18 -5.38 12.21
CA ARG A 145 -1.62 -6.71 11.77
C ARG A 145 -0.86 -7.22 10.55
N LEU A 146 -0.53 -6.34 9.61
CA LEU A 146 0.30 -6.69 8.46
C LEU A 146 1.68 -7.17 8.91
N ILE A 147 2.31 -6.43 9.82
CA ILE A 147 3.63 -6.74 10.35
C ILE A 147 3.64 -8.08 11.08
N GLU A 148 2.69 -8.28 12.00
CA GLU A 148 2.51 -9.52 12.77
C GLU A 148 2.26 -10.71 11.84
N ARG A 149 1.27 -10.62 10.95
CA ARG A 149 0.76 -11.78 10.20
C ARG A 149 1.58 -12.16 8.97
N LYS A 150 2.40 -11.24 8.45
CA LYS A 150 3.35 -11.50 7.36
C LYS A 150 4.79 -11.62 7.86
N ASN A 151 5.00 -11.59 9.19
CA ASN A 151 6.32 -11.69 9.81
C ASN A 151 7.34 -10.66 9.26
N ILE A 152 6.92 -9.39 9.17
CA ILE A 152 7.74 -8.33 8.55
C ILE A 152 8.70 -7.77 9.60
N GLU A 153 10.00 -7.97 9.40
CA GLU A 153 11.02 -7.54 10.36
C GLU A 153 11.75 -6.24 9.96
N THR A 154 11.58 -5.77 8.71
CA THR A 154 12.30 -4.59 8.21
C THR A 154 11.37 -3.59 7.51
N PHE A 155 11.74 -2.31 7.56
CA PHE A 155 10.99 -1.25 6.86
C PHE A 155 11.00 -1.44 5.34
N GLU A 156 12.10 -1.97 4.78
CA GLU A 156 12.19 -2.30 3.36
C GLU A 156 11.19 -3.39 2.98
N ALA A 157 11.12 -4.48 3.76
CA ALA A 157 10.14 -5.53 3.55
C ALA A 157 8.70 -5.01 3.66
N LEU A 158 8.42 -4.09 4.60
CA LEU A 158 7.11 -3.44 4.70
C LEU A 158 6.74 -2.71 3.40
N LYS A 159 7.67 -1.94 2.83
CA LYS A 159 7.43 -1.23 1.56
C LYS A 159 7.17 -2.19 0.42
N VAL A 160 7.92 -3.29 0.34
CA VAL A 160 7.72 -4.33 -0.68
C VAL A 160 6.32 -4.91 -0.57
N GLU A 161 5.85 -5.26 0.64
CA GLU A 161 4.51 -5.80 0.84
C GLU A 161 3.41 -4.79 0.49
N LEU A 162 3.52 -3.52 0.93
CA LEU A 162 2.57 -2.48 0.56
C LEU A 162 2.49 -2.27 -0.97
N ARG A 163 3.65 -2.30 -1.65
CA ARG A 163 3.69 -2.17 -3.11
C ARG A 163 3.07 -3.37 -3.82
N LYS A 164 3.36 -4.58 -3.35
CA LYS A 164 2.76 -5.82 -3.86
C LYS A 164 1.24 -5.76 -3.73
N ASP A 165 0.74 -5.34 -2.57
CA ASP A 165 -0.70 -5.24 -2.32
C ASP A 165 -1.38 -4.21 -3.23
N PHE A 166 -0.73 -3.07 -3.48
CA PHE A 166 -1.21 -2.06 -4.42
C PHE A 166 -1.22 -2.58 -5.87
N LEU A 167 -0.15 -3.26 -6.30
CA LEU A 167 -0.05 -3.82 -7.65
C LEU A 167 -1.07 -4.94 -7.87
N ASN A 168 -1.28 -5.82 -6.88
CA ASN A 168 -2.25 -6.91 -6.96
C ASN A 168 -3.66 -6.40 -7.22
N VAL A 169 -4.08 -5.30 -6.57
CA VAL A 169 -5.40 -4.70 -6.83
C VAL A 169 -5.48 -4.14 -8.26
N ASN A 170 -4.48 -3.36 -8.67
CA ASN A 170 -4.47 -2.70 -9.97
C ASN A 170 -4.28 -3.66 -11.16
N GLN A 171 -3.61 -4.80 -10.95
CA GLN A 171 -3.31 -5.81 -11.97
C GLN A 171 -4.17 -7.07 -11.83
N SER A 172 -5.22 -7.01 -11.01
CA SER A 172 -6.09 -8.14 -10.70
C SER A 172 -6.94 -8.65 -11.87
N ASN A 173 -6.95 -7.96 -13.00
CA ASN A 173 -7.96 -8.03 -14.06
C ASN A 173 -9.40 -7.74 -13.59
N PHE A 174 -9.68 -7.56 -12.29
CA PHE A 174 -11.02 -7.32 -11.78
C PHE A 174 -11.57 -5.99 -12.30
N ILE A 175 -10.78 -4.92 -12.16
CA ILE A 175 -11.16 -3.58 -12.62
C ILE A 175 -11.35 -3.56 -14.13
N ASP A 176 -10.50 -4.26 -14.88
CA ASP A 176 -10.57 -4.32 -16.33
C ASP A 176 -11.77 -5.14 -16.83
N LYS A 177 -12.11 -6.24 -16.14
CA LYS A 177 -13.22 -7.15 -16.51
C LYS A 177 -14.59 -6.60 -16.12
N PHE A 178 -14.73 -6.11 -14.90
CA PHE A 178 -16.04 -5.77 -14.34
C PHE A 178 -16.25 -4.27 -14.26
N GLY A 179 -15.18 -3.48 -14.16
CA GLY A 179 -15.22 -2.04 -13.92
C GLY A 179 -14.82 -1.67 -12.49
N ARG A 180 -15.07 -0.43 -12.12
CA ARG A 180 -14.69 0.13 -10.81
C ARG A 180 -15.87 0.09 -9.88
N LEU A 181 -15.65 -0.37 -8.65
CA LEU A 181 -16.66 -0.27 -7.62
C LEU A 181 -16.89 1.21 -7.27
N ASP A 182 -18.15 1.65 -7.24
CA ASP A 182 -18.50 2.90 -6.58
C ASP A 182 -18.35 2.67 -5.06
N ILE A 183 -17.29 3.20 -4.49
CA ILE A 183 -16.92 2.91 -3.10
C ILE A 183 -17.61 3.94 -2.23
N ASP A 184 -18.90 3.77 -1.98
CA ASP A 184 -19.64 4.44 -0.91
C ASP A 184 -19.95 3.48 0.26
N THR A 185 -19.51 2.22 0.14
CA THR A 185 -19.78 1.14 1.10
C THR A 185 -18.51 0.51 1.67
N ASP A 186 -18.66 -0.08 2.85
CA ASP A 186 -17.70 -1.06 3.38
C ASP A 186 -17.52 -2.21 2.39
N HIS A 187 -16.28 -2.63 2.21
CA HIS A 187 -15.91 -3.69 1.29
C HIS A 187 -14.72 -4.48 1.80
N ILE A 188 -14.52 -5.66 1.23
CA ILE A 188 -13.30 -6.44 1.41
C ILE A 188 -12.52 -6.50 0.10
N ILE A 189 -11.20 -6.52 0.23
CA ILE A 189 -10.29 -6.86 -0.86
C ILE A 189 -9.81 -8.28 -0.61
N VAL A 190 -10.20 -9.18 -1.51
CA VAL A 190 -9.97 -10.63 -1.42
C VAL A 190 -8.78 -11.01 -2.29
N GLN A 191 -7.80 -11.68 -1.71
CA GLN A 191 -6.67 -12.35 -2.35
C GLN A 191 -6.55 -13.77 -1.78
N ARG A 192 -5.90 -14.69 -2.49
CA ARG A 192 -5.80 -16.10 -2.04
C ARG A 192 -5.15 -16.24 -0.66
N ASP A 193 -4.15 -15.41 -0.38
CA ASP A 193 -3.35 -15.45 0.84
C ASP A 193 -3.75 -14.38 1.87
N GLN A 194 -4.72 -13.51 1.56
CA GLN A 194 -5.11 -12.38 2.41
C GLN A 194 -6.50 -11.83 2.09
N VAL A 195 -7.23 -11.42 3.12
CA VAL A 195 -8.42 -10.56 2.99
C VAL A 195 -8.20 -9.28 3.77
N SER A 196 -8.36 -8.13 3.11
CA SER A 196 -8.31 -6.80 3.74
C SER A 196 -9.70 -6.24 3.93
N PHE A 197 -9.98 -5.68 5.10
CA PHE A 197 -11.25 -5.04 5.44
C PHE A 197 -11.14 -3.54 5.29
N CYS A 198 -12.05 -2.96 4.52
CA CYS A 198 -11.95 -1.59 4.04
C CYS A 198 -13.25 -0.83 4.29
N ASP A 199 -13.11 0.41 4.75
CA ASP A 199 -14.21 1.37 4.82
C ASP A 199 -14.00 2.42 3.73
N TYR A 200 -15.11 3.06 3.34
CA TYR A 200 -15.04 4.33 2.65
C TYR A 200 -14.73 5.47 3.62
N GLN A 201 -13.88 6.40 3.21
CA GLN A 201 -13.65 7.62 3.95
C GLN A 201 -13.59 8.82 3.01
N THR A 202 -14.42 9.81 3.30
CA THR A 202 -14.35 11.13 2.70
C THR A 202 -13.19 11.92 3.34
N MET A 203 -12.27 12.39 2.52
CA MET A 203 -11.20 13.31 2.90
C MET A 203 -11.67 14.77 2.81
N GLU A 204 -10.81 15.71 3.21
CA GLU A 204 -11.03 17.14 2.98
C GLU A 204 -11.37 17.41 1.51
N ASN A 205 -12.40 18.22 1.25
CA ASN A 205 -12.92 18.57 -0.09
C ASN A 205 -13.70 17.46 -0.80
N ASP A 206 -14.40 16.62 -0.03
CA ASP A 206 -15.33 15.59 -0.54
C ASP A 206 -14.68 14.55 -1.46
N VAL A 207 -13.37 14.35 -1.35
CA VAL A 207 -12.65 13.32 -2.10
C VAL A 207 -12.75 11.99 -1.36
N GLY A 208 -13.43 11.03 -1.99
CA GLY A 208 -13.52 9.67 -1.48
C GLY A 208 -12.20 8.90 -1.55
N GLY A 209 -11.96 8.07 -0.53
CA GLY A 209 -10.83 7.15 -0.47
C GLY A 209 -11.14 5.85 0.27
N ILE A 210 -10.26 4.86 0.09
CA ILE A 210 -10.29 3.56 0.76
C ILE A 210 -9.47 3.65 2.04
N LEU A 211 -10.09 3.38 3.18
CA LEU A 211 -9.41 3.20 4.45
C LEU A 211 -9.29 1.71 4.77
N ARG A 212 -8.07 1.17 4.71
CA ARG A 212 -7.78 -0.21 5.12
C ARG A 212 -7.65 -0.29 6.65
N LYS A 213 -8.59 -1.01 7.28
CA LYS A 213 -8.74 -1.08 8.74
C LYS A 213 -8.05 -2.26 9.39
N SER A 214 -8.17 -3.43 8.77
CA SER A 214 -7.52 -4.64 9.25
C SER A 214 -7.33 -5.62 8.09
N LEU A 215 -6.62 -6.71 8.37
CA LEU A 215 -6.46 -7.81 7.44
C LEU A 215 -6.39 -9.14 8.17
N ILE A 216 -6.74 -10.20 7.44
CA ILE A 216 -6.44 -11.57 7.82
C ILE A 216 -5.66 -12.29 6.73
N THR A 217 -4.72 -13.15 7.10
CA THR A 217 -3.94 -13.98 6.17
C THR A 217 -4.50 -15.39 6.13
N ALA A 218 -4.08 -16.19 5.14
CA ALA A 218 -4.54 -17.56 4.99
C ALA A 218 -4.35 -18.43 6.26
N ASP A 219 -3.27 -18.19 7.01
CA ASP A 219 -3.00 -18.92 8.26
C ASP A 219 -4.01 -18.62 9.37
N ASP A 220 -4.69 -17.47 9.31
CA ASP A 220 -5.72 -17.06 10.26
C ASP A 220 -7.14 -17.48 9.83
N PHE A 221 -7.31 -18.06 8.64
CA PHE A 221 -8.62 -18.47 8.14
C PHE A 221 -9.22 -19.57 9.02
N LYS A 222 -10.50 -19.40 9.37
CA LYS A 222 -11.24 -20.34 10.23
C LYS A 222 -12.39 -20.99 9.46
N GLY A 223 -12.68 -22.24 9.80
CA GLY A 223 -13.78 -22.98 9.19
C GLY A 223 -13.62 -23.10 7.67
N ARG A 224 -14.60 -22.62 6.91
CA ARG A 224 -14.65 -22.70 5.43
C ARG A 224 -14.16 -21.43 4.73
N GLN A 225 -13.54 -20.49 5.45
CA GLN A 225 -13.12 -19.21 4.87
C GLN A 225 -12.16 -19.36 3.68
N SER A 226 -11.20 -20.30 3.74
CA SER A 226 -10.30 -20.57 2.61
C SER A 226 -11.06 -21.04 1.36
N GLU A 227 -12.03 -21.93 1.53
CA GLU A 227 -12.89 -22.43 0.45
C GLU A 227 -13.70 -21.29 -0.17
N VAL A 228 -14.29 -20.42 0.66
CA VAL A 228 -15.07 -19.26 0.21
C VAL A 228 -14.18 -18.26 -0.55
N VAL A 229 -13.00 -17.94 -0.02
CA VAL A 229 -12.05 -17.02 -0.67
C VAL A 229 -11.65 -17.55 -2.06
N ASN A 230 -11.29 -18.84 -2.14
CA ASN A 230 -10.94 -19.46 -3.42
C ASN A 230 -12.14 -19.46 -4.39
N HIS A 231 -13.34 -19.81 -3.90
CA HIS A 231 -14.56 -19.77 -4.72
C HIS A 231 -14.83 -18.38 -5.30
N ILE A 232 -14.67 -17.30 -4.52
CA ILE A 232 -14.87 -15.94 -5.02
C ILE A 232 -13.92 -15.63 -6.18
N LEU A 233 -12.62 -15.91 -5.98
CA LEU A 233 -11.58 -15.60 -6.95
C LEU A 233 -11.70 -16.46 -8.22
N ASP A 234 -11.96 -17.75 -8.06
CA ASP A 234 -12.10 -18.70 -9.17
C ASP A 234 -13.39 -18.44 -9.96
N LYS A 235 -14.50 -18.09 -9.29
CA LYS A 235 -15.77 -17.73 -9.97
C LYS A 235 -15.65 -16.46 -10.80
N LEU A 236 -14.87 -15.49 -10.33
CA LEU A 236 -14.62 -14.23 -11.03
C LEU A 236 -13.45 -14.32 -12.03
N ASP A 237 -12.67 -15.40 -11.97
CA ASP A 237 -11.44 -15.60 -12.74
C ASP A 237 -10.46 -14.41 -12.58
N VAL A 238 -10.15 -14.07 -11.32
CA VAL A 238 -9.26 -12.96 -10.95
C VAL A 238 -8.30 -13.36 -9.83
N THR A 239 -7.16 -12.69 -9.75
CA THR A 239 -6.17 -12.92 -8.66
C THR A 239 -6.50 -12.10 -7.41
N CYS A 240 -7.28 -11.04 -7.57
CA CYS A 240 -7.76 -10.20 -6.48
C CYS A 240 -9.15 -9.68 -6.83
N ALA A 241 -10.06 -9.62 -5.86
CA ALA A 241 -11.43 -9.13 -6.06
C ALA A 241 -11.79 -8.10 -5.00
N VAL A 242 -12.58 -7.08 -5.39
CA VAL A 242 -13.18 -6.14 -4.44
C VAL A 242 -14.65 -6.54 -4.28
N ILE A 243 -15.07 -6.89 -3.06
CA ILE A 243 -16.42 -7.40 -2.79
C ILE A 243 -17.12 -6.49 -1.78
N THR A 244 -18.33 -6.03 -2.08
CA THR A 244 -19.12 -5.10 -1.24
C THR A 244 -19.74 -5.80 -0.04
N THR A 245 -18.91 -6.23 0.89
CA THR A 245 -19.29 -6.83 2.17
C THR A 245 -18.31 -6.39 3.25
N HIS A 246 -18.73 -6.39 4.51
CA HIS A 246 -17.91 -6.03 5.66
C HIS A 246 -17.20 -7.25 6.29
N GLU A 247 -17.65 -8.47 5.98
CA GLU A 247 -17.06 -9.72 6.47
C GLU A 247 -16.88 -10.75 5.35
N ILE A 248 -16.00 -11.73 5.58
CA ILE A 248 -15.84 -12.87 4.67
C ILE A 248 -17.14 -13.69 4.71
N PRO A 249 -17.79 -13.95 3.56
CA PRO A 249 -19.00 -14.75 3.52
C PRO A 249 -18.80 -16.11 4.19
N ARG A 250 -19.82 -16.58 4.92
CA ARG A 250 -19.74 -17.81 5.73
C ARG A 250 -20.03 -19.07 4.91
N SER A 251 -20.61 -18.88 3.73
CA SER A 251 -20.99 -19.96 2.81
C SER A 251 -20.81 -19.56 1.35
N ILE A 252 -20.80 -20.55 0.47
CA ILE A 252 -20.78 -20.36 -0.99
C ILE A 252 -22.02 -19.59 -1.48
N VAL A 253 -23.17 -19.77 -0.83
CA VAL A 253 -24.41 -19.05 -1.17
C VAL A 253 -24.26 -17.56 -0.84
N GLU A 254 -23.78 -17.24 0.36
CA GLU A 254 -23.51 -15.84 0.75
C GLU A 254 -22.45 -15.22 -0.15
N ALA A 255 -21.41 -15.98 -0.53
CA ALA A 255 -20.38 -15.49 -1.45
C ALA A 255 -20.97 -15.16 -2.83
N ASN A 256 -21.88 -15.99 -3.35
CA ASN A 256 -22.55 -15.72 -4.62
C ASN A 256 -23.42 -14.46 -4.55
N ASN A 257 -24.16 -14.27 -3.46
CA ASN A 257 -24.98 -13.07 -3.26
C ASN A 257 -24.09 -11.82 -3.19
N ALA A 258 -22.99 -11.88 -2.43
CA ALA A 258 -22.05 -10.76 -2.32
C ALA A 258 -21.40 -10.41 -3.66
N ILE A 259 -21.06 -11.41 -4.48
CA ILE A 259 -20.56 -11.19 -5.85
C ILE A 259 -21.63 -10.50 -6.70
N GLU A 260 -22.87 -10.99 -6.68
CA GLU A 260 -23.96 -10.41 -7.47
C GLU A 260 -24.22 -8.95 -7.08
N ASP A 261 -24.27 -8.66 -5.78
CA ASP A 261 -24.46 -7.31 -5.25
C ASP A 261 -23.29 -6.39 -5.58
N THR A 262 -22.07 -6.92 -5.56
CA THR A 262 -20.88 -6.19 -6.02
C THR A 262 -21.06 -5.80 -7.48
N LEU A 263 -21.36 -6.75 -8.37
CA LEU A 263 -21.48 -6.52 -9.81
C LEU A 263 -22.59 -5.52 -10.18
N LYS A 264 -23.65 -5.42 -9.38
CA LYS A 264 -24.70 -4.38 -9.54
C LYS A 264 -24.19 -2.95 -9.26
N ARG A 265 -23.14 -2.82 -8.44
CA ARG A 265 -22.54 -1.54 -8.01
C ARG A 265 -21.27 -1.18 -8.78
N VAL A 266 -20.80 -2.07 -9.65
CA VAL A 266 -19.64 -1.76 -10.48
C VAL A 266 -20.06 -0.82 -11.60
N THR A 267 -19.32 0.29 -11.72
CA THR A 267 -19.50 1.26 -12.79
C THR A 267 -18.39 1.11 -13.81
N THR A 268 -18.75 1.26 -15.09
CA THR A 268 -17.78 1.32 -16.20
C THR A 268 -17.23 2.74 -16.41
N SER A 269 -17.69 3.73 -15.63
CA SER A 269 -17.40 5.16 -15.81
C SER A 269 -16.85 5.86 -14.56
N GLY A 270 -15.51 5.99 -14.46
CA GLY A 270 -14.76 6.90 -13.55
C GLY A 270 -14.54 6.37 -12.11
N TYR A 271 -13.55 6.75 -11.29
CA TYR A 271 -12.21 7.33 -11.51
C TYR A 271 -11.37 7.14 -10.21
N TRP A 272 -10.81 5.96 -9.89
CA TRP A 272 -9.55 5.88 -9.11
C TRP A 272 -8.45 6.62 -9.88
N GLY A 273 -7.93 7.70 -9.29
CA GLY A 273 -7.10 8.71 -9.95
C GLY A 273 -6.03 8.16 -10.89
N GLU A 274 -6.21 8.38 -12.20
CA GLU A 274 -5.16 8.54 -13.24
C GLU A 274 -5.80 8.60 -14.65
N LYS A 275 -6.25 9.78 -15.11
CA LYS A 275 -6.14 10.09 -16.57
C LYS A 275 -5.20 11.25 -16.87
N PHE A 276 -4.49 11.79 -15.89
CA PHE A 276 -3.73 13.02 -16.13
C PHE A 276 -2.38 12.82 -16.82
N PHE A 277 -1.83 11.60 -16.82
CA PHE A 277 -0.49 11.34 -17.39
C PHE A 277 -0.45 10.36 -18.58
N ASN A 278 -1.56 9.68 -18.91
CA ASN A 278 -1.57 8.62 -19.94
C ASN A 278 -2.23 9.04 -21.28
N GLN A 279 -2.45 10.32 -21.56
CA GLN A 279 -2.86 10.74 -22.91
C GLN A 279 -1.63 11.09 -23.76
N PRO A 280 -1.44 10.44 -24.93
CA PRO A 280 -0.54 10.96 -25.96
C PRO A 280 -1.01 12.36 -26.36
N GLN A 281 -0.10 13.33 -26.40
CA GLN A 281 -0.42 14.72 -26.75
C GLN A 281 -1.00 14.80 -28.17
N SER A 282 -2.22 15.33 -28.29
CA SER A 282 -2.70 15.89 -29.55
C SER A 282 -2.16 17.32 -29.74
N THR A 283 -2.10 17.72 -31.01
CA THR A 283 -1.39 18.89 -31.56
C THR A 283 -1.87 20.25 -31.05
N SER A 284 -1.06 21.28 -31.31
CA SER A 284 -1.03 22.63 -30.72
C SER A 284 -2.35 23.42 -30.59
N ALA A 285 -3.43 23.05 -31.27
CA ALA A 285 -4.75 23.65 -31.09
C ALA A 285 -5.41 23.23 -29.76
N ASP A 286 -5.08 22.05 -29.24
CA ASP A 286 -5.66 21.51 -28.00
C ASP A 286 -5.02 22.07 -26.72
N LYS A 287 -3.92 22.83 -26.81
CA LYS A 287 -3.27 23.42 -25.63
C LYS A 287 -4.14 24.45 -24.92
N LYS A 288 -4.93 25.25 -25.65
CA LYS A 288 -5.86 26.23 -25.04
C LYS A 288 -7.07 25.55 -24.41
N SER A 289 -7.59 24.47 -25.02
CA SER A 289 -8.70 23.71 -24.44
C SER A 289 -8.26 22.90 -23.22
N LEU A 290 -7.02 22.39 -23.23
CA LEU A 290 -6.41 21.70 -22.09
C LEU A 290 -6.16 22.65 -20.92
N ILE A 291 -5.64 23.86 -21.16
CA ILE A 291 -5.47 24.89 -20.10
C ILE A 291 -6.82 25.30 -19.51
N ASN A 292 -7.85 25.51 -20.34
CA ASN A 292 -9.18 25.83 -19.84
C ASN A 292 -9.83 24.65 -19.08
N ARG A 293 -9.57 23.40 -19.48
CA ARG A 293 -10.02 22.19 -18.74
C ARG A 293 -9.23 21.97 -17.44
N LEU A 294 -7.94 22.33 -17.41
CA LEU A 294 -7.09 22.34 -16.22
C LEU A 294 -7.51 23.42 -15.20
N THR A 295 -8.24 24.45 -15.63
CA THR A 295 -8.78 25.48 -14.71
C THR A 295 -10.25 25.24 -14.34
N SER A 296 -11.01 24.49 -15.16
CA SER A 296 -12.45 24.29 -14.93
C SER A 296 -12.81 22.94 -14.30
N ASN A 297 -12.00 21.89 -14.47
CA ASN A 297 -12.32 20.52 -14.02
C ASN A 297 -11.22 19.89 -13.14
N CYS A 298 -10.29 20.70 -12.63
CA CYS A 298 -9.21 20.24 -11.79
C CYS A 298 -9.39 20.76 -10.37
N SER A 299 -9.78 19.88 -9.46
CA SER A 299 -9.20 19.87 -8.12
C SER A 299 -7.72 19.43 -8.23
N ILE A 300 -6.90 20.26 -8.90
CA ILE A 300 -5.45 20.21 -8.69
C ILE A 300 -5.25 20.72 -7.28
N PHE A 301 -4.94 19.81 -6.37
CA PHE A 301 -4.53 20.18 -5.02
C PHE A 301 -3.17 20.88 -5.11
N TYR A 302 -3.22 22.20 -5.26
CA TYR A 302 -2.20 23.04 -4.68
C TYR A 302 -2.37 22.90 -3.16
N ARG A 303 -1.67 21.96 -2.54
CA ARG A 303 -1.17 22.21 -1.19
C ARG A 303 0.06 23.09 -1.39
N PRO A 304 -0.02 24.44 -1.28
CA PRO A 304 1.19 25.17 -0.92
C PRO A 304 1.72 24.47 0.33
N MET A 305 3.04 24.30 0.44
CA MET A 305 3.61 23.93 1.72
C MET A 305 3.24 25.04 2.70
N THR A 306 2.14 24.86 3.43
CA THR A 306 1.91 25.58 4.66
C THR A 306 2.99 25.07 5.59
N LEU A 307 3.94 25.97 5.87
CA LEU A 307 4.96 25.85 6.89
C LEU A 307 4.43 25.05 8.08
N ILE A 308 4.91 23.82 8.28
CA ILE A 308 4.77 23.16 9.57
C ILE A 308 5.78 23.87 10.48
N TRP A 309 5.30 24.92 11.13
CA TRP A 309 6.06 25.75 12.06
C TRP A 309 6.13 25.03 13.41
N PHE A 310 7.18 24.24 13.62
CA PHE A 310 7.53 23.70 14.94
C PHE A 310 8.37 24.75 15.70
N HIS A 311 7.73 25.54 16.57
CA HIS A 311 8.03 25.63 18.02
C HIS A 311 7.44 26.88 18.67
N LYS A 312 6.71 26.66 19.77
CA LYS A 312 6.56 27.64 20.85
C LYS A 312 7.92 27.87 21.52
N ASN A 313 8.13 29.14 21.90
CA ASN A 313 9.13 29.68 22.84
C ASN A 313 10.57 29.77 22.36
N ALA A 314 10.93 30.92 21.77
CA ALA A 314 11.98 31.80 22.30
C ALA A 314 11.97 33.12 21.54
N TRP A 315 11.64 34.20 22.23
CA TRP A 315 12.06 35.54 21.84
C TRP A 315 13.59 35.58 21.77
N PHE A 316 14.15 36.11 20.69
CA PHE A 316 15.28 37.05 20.76
C PHE A 316 15.36 37.87 19.47
N MET A 317 15.47 39.19 19.68
CA MET A 317 15.77 40.24 18.70
C MET A 317 17.16 40.09 18.08
N VAL A 318 17.44 41.02 17.14
CA VAL A 318 18.74 41.50 16.62
C VAL A 318 19.05 40.90 15.24
N SER A 319 19.21 41.65 14.15
CA SER A 319 19.37 43.10 13.88
C SER A 319 18.81 43.43 12.52
#